data_AF-A0A612HD46-F1
#
_entry.id   AF-A0A612HD46-F1
#
_cell.length_a   1.000
_cell.length_b   1.000
_cell.length_c   1.000
_cell.angle_alpha   90.00
_cell.angle_beta   90.00
_cell.angle_gamma   90.00
#
_symmetry.space_group_name_H-M   'P 1'
#
loop_
_entity.id
_entity.type
_entity.pdbx_description
1 polymer ?
#
loop_
_entity_poly.entity_id
_entity_poly.type
_entity_poly.pdbx_seq_one_letter_code
_entity_poly.pdbx_strand_id
1 'polypeptide(L)'
;MSYSLSQSTNQLLLTLVMELKSGNLRRCEALGLTAEEMRMLRELSADDLLYLSESRVSLLDLRIHHENLGLMLTQARREQRRMERIDRALALGASIEMMQRYFGLDSSEVSGRRRLGGIRTRKGRSSAADAELESVLWSQWQKSRTGTPDSVESLDVMMLMAETHGVNLTTVWTLVKAWCAAEKREVT
;
A
#
# COMPACT_ATOMS: atom_id res chain seq x y z
N MET A 1 -30.93 15.93 12.31
CA MET A 1 -29.69 15.14 12.21
C MET A 1 -28.55 15.65 13.12
N SER A 2 -28.80 16.53 14.10
CA SER A 2 -27.78 17.05 15.03
C SER A 2 -27.62 16.24 16.32
N TYR A 3 -28.60 15.40 16.67
CA TYR A 3 -28.61 14.63 17.93
C TYR A 3 -27.52 13.56 18.02
N SER A 4 -27.11 12.96 16.89
CA SER A 4 -26.06 11.94 16.88
C SER A 4 -24.66 12.55 17.08
N LEU A 5 -24.45 13.76 16.57
CA LEU A 5 -23.17 14.46 16.71
C LEU A 5 -22.99 14.96 18.15
N SER A 6 -24.02 15.54 18.77
CA SER A 6 -23.97 15.95 20.17
C SER A 6 -23.73 14.78 21.13
N GLN A 7 -24.37 13.63 20.89
CA GLN A 7 -24.13 12.41 21.69
C GLN A 7 -22.70 11.87 21.53
N SER A 8 -22.14 11.96 20.32
CA SER A 8 -20.73 11.59 20.06
C SER A 8 -19.76 12.56 20.73
N THR A 9 -20.06 13.86 20.73
CA THR A 9 -19.29 14.90 21.42
C THR A 9 -19.26 14.66 22.93
N ASN A 10 -20.38 14.29 23.53
CA ASN A 10 -20.45 13.96 24.97
C ASN A 10 -19.57 12.76 25.32
N GLN A 11 -19.59 11.72 24.48
CA GLN A 11 -18.76 10.53 24.68
C GLN A 11 -17.26 10.87 24.52
N LEU A 12 -16.91 11.75 23.57
CA LEU A 12 -15.55 12.26 23.43
C LEU A 12 -15.10 13.05 24.66
N LEU A 13 -15.96 13.92 25.20
CA LEU A 13 -15.63 14.72 26.38
C LEU A 13 -15.41 13.85 27.62
N LEU A 14 -16.25 12.84 27.84
CA LEU A 14 -16.05 11.84 28.89
C LEU A 14 -14.74 11.07 28.70
N THR A 15 -14.42 10.67 27.46
CA THR A 15 -13.16 9.99 27.15
C THR A 15 -11.96 10.87 27.43
N LEU A 16 -12.02 12.16 27.08
CA LEU A 16 -10.98 13.15 27.37
C LEU A 16 -10.77 13.32 28.88
N VAL A 17 -11.85 13.46 29.65
CA VAL A 17 -11.76 13.60 31.12
C VAL A 17 -11.18 12.33 31.74
N MET A 18 -11.52 11.15 31.23
CA MET A 18 -10.93 9.88 31.68
C MET A 18 -9.44 9.77 31.34
N GLU A 19 -9.04 10.15 30.12
CA GLU A 19 -7.63 10.18 29.70
C GLU A 19 -6.80 11.21 30.52
N LEU A 20 -7.39 12.35 30.89
CA LEU A 20 -6.79 13.32 31.80
C LEU A 20 -6.61 12.74 33.20
N LYS A 21 -7.63 12.05 33.73
CA LYS A 21 -7.57 11.38 35.03
C LYS A 21 -6.57 10.21 35.02
N SER A 22 -6.35 9.55 33.89
CA SER A 22 -5.34 8.50 33.74
C SER A 22 -3.92 9.02 33.49
N GLY A 23 -3.73 10.35 33.40
CA GLY A 23 -2.41 10.98 33.25
C GLY A 23 -1.91 11.11 31.81
N ASN A 24 -2.75 10.89 30.79
CA ASN A 24 -2.38 10.99 29.38
C ASN A 24 -2.43 12.43 28.84
N LEU A 25 -1.68 13.33 29.47
CA LEU A 25 -1.67 14.77 29.16
C LEU A 25 -1.24 15.07 27.71
N ARG A 26 -0.24 14.34 27.18
CA ARG A 26 0.27 14.53 25.81
C ARG A 26 -0.78 14.33 24.73
N ARG A 27 -1.73 13.40 24.95
CA ARG A 27 -2.84 13.17 24.01
C ARG A 27 -3.84 14.33 24.03
N CYS A 28 -4.08 14.90 25.20
CA CYS A 28 -5.00 16.03 25.37
C CYS A 28 -4.42 17.31 24.74
N GLU A 29 -3.11 17.54 24.89
CA GLU A 29 -2.40 18.61 24.20
C GLU A 29 -2.44 18.44 22.67
N ALA A 30 -2.24 17.21 22.17
CA ALA A 30 -2.32 16.92 20.73
C ALA A 30 -3.72 17.14 20.14
N LEU A 31 -4.77 17.09 20.98
CA LEU A 31 -6.15 17.40 20.61
C LEU A 31 -6.46 18.91 20.69
N GLY A 32 -5.51 19.73 21.14
CA GLY A 32 -5.62 21.18 21.17
C GLY A 32 -6.08 21.76 22.51
N LEU A 33 -6.18 20.95 23.58
CA LEU A 33 -6.50 21.47 24.91
C LEU A 33 -5.31 22.23 25.50
N THR A 34 -5.57 23.41 26.04
CA THR A 34 -4.58 24.19 26.78
C THR A 34 -4.36 23.61 28.19
N ALA A 35 -3.21 23.94 28.80
CA ALA A 35 -2.89 23.56 30.17
C ALA A 35 -3.99 23.97 31.17
N GLU A 36 -4.60 25.14 30.96
CA GLU A 36 -5.66 25.65 31.83
C GLU A 36 -6.98 24.90 31.63
N GLU A 37 -7.37 24.62 30.39
CA GLU A 37 -8.56 23.78 30.11
C GLU A 37 -8.41 22.37 30.66
N MET A 38 -7.23 21.77 30.56
CA MET A 38 -6.95 20.45 31.15
C MET A 38 -7.08 20.47 32.68
N ARG A 39 -6.66 21.57 33.33
CA ARG A 39 -6.80 21.74 34.78
C ARG A 39 -8.28 21.84 35.18
N MET A 40 -9.05 22.68 34.48
CA MET A 40 -10.48 22.84 34.71
C MET A 40 -11.24 21.51 34.50
N LEU A 41 -10.95 20.79 33.40
CA LEU A 41 -11.57 19.50 33.10
C LEU A 41 -11.27 18.42 34.16
N ARG A 42 -10.11 18.47 34.80
CA ARG A 42 -9.72 17.53 35.87
C ARG A 42 -10.47 17.79 37.18
N GLU A 43 -10.81 19.04 37.45
CA GLU A 43 -11.50 19.50 38.67
C GLU A 43 -13.04 19.33 38.58
N LEU A 44 -13.59 18.95 37.42
CA LEU A 44 -15.03 18.74 37.22
C LEU A 44 -15.60 17.63 38.13
N SER A 45 -16.74 17.94 38.75
CA SER A 45 -17.56 16.97 39.47
C SER A 45 -18.44 16.14 38.52
N ALA A 46 -19.10 15.10 39.06
CA ALA A 46 -20.05 14.31 38.29
C ALA A 46 -21.25 15.13 37.82
N ASP A 47 -21.70 16.10 38.63
CA ASP A 47 -22.82 16.98 38.30
C ASP A 47 -22.45 17.97 37.19
N ASP A 48 -21.21 18.48 37.21
CA ASP A 48 -20.72 19.36 36.14
C ASP A 48 -20.61 18.63 34.80
N LEU A 49 -20.18 17.36 34.83
CA LEU A 49 -20.16 16.51 33.63
C LEU A 49 -21.56 16.24 33.09
N LEU A 50 -22.54 16.01 33.97
CA LEU A 50 -23.93 15.84 33.58
C LEU A 50 -24.47 17.12 32.93
N TYR A 51 -24.21 18.28 33.54
CA TYR A 51 -24.59 19.58 32.99
C TYR A 51 -23.98 19.84 31.61
N LEU A 52 -22.68 19.56 31.43
CA LEU A 52 -22.01 19.69 30.14
C LEU A 52 -22.59 18.71 29.09
N SER A 53 -23.01 17.52 29.51
CA SER A 53 -23.61 16.52 28.62
C SER A 53 -25.02 16.90 28.15
N GLU A 54 -25.77 17.63 28.97
CA GLU A 54 -27.11 18.12 28.63
C GLU A 54 -27.08 19.42 27.81
N SER A 55 -25.91 20.06 27.72
CA SER A 55 -25.71 21.27 26.92
C SER A 55 -25.95 21.00 25.44
N ARG A 56 -26.72 21.88 24.81
CA ARG A 56 -26.97 21.85 23.35
C ARG A 56 -25.89 22.58 22.54
N VAL A 57 -24.84 23.09 23.20
CA VAL A 57 -23.75 23.82 22.56
C VAL A 57 -22.74 22.83 21.99
N SER A 58 -22.37 23.00 20.71
CA SER A 58 -21.30 22.20 20.11
C SER A 58 -19.95 22.63 20.68
N LEU A 59 -19.31 21.74 21.45
CA LEU A 59 -17.98 21.97 22.03
C LEU A 59 -16.84 21.65 21.05
N LEU A 60 -17.14 20.91 19.98
CA LEU A 60 -16.16 20.48 18.98
C LEU A 60 -16.61 20.93 17.58
N ASP A 61 -15.65 21.37 16.77
CA ASP A 61 -15.81 21.58 15.33
C ASP A 61 -15.04 20.49 14.58
N LEU A 62 -15.76 19.56 13.94
CA LEU A 62 -15.16 18.47 13.18
C LEU A 62 -14.96 18.90 11.74
N ARG A 63 -13.72 19.26 11.39
CA ARG A 63 -13.36 19.63 10.02
C ARG A 63 -12.61 18.51 9.33
N ILE A 64 -13.11 18.08 8.18
CA ILE A 64 -12.41 17.13 7.32
C ILE A 64 -11.45 17.92 6.42
N HIS A 65 -10.15 17.64 6.54
CA HIS A 65 -9.15 18.15 5.61
C HIS A 65 -9.24 17.38 4.28
N HIS A 66 -10.09 17.83 3.37
CA HIS A 66 -10.38 17.15 2.11
C HIS A 66 -9.14 16.93 1.22
N GLU A 67 -8.17 17.85 1.24
CA GLU A 67 -6.91 17.70 0.51
C GLU A 67 -6.07 16.55 1.05
N ASN A 68 -5.81 16.54 2.36
CA ASN A 68 -5.06 15.47 3.02
C ASN A 68 -5.75 14.12 2.86
N LEU A 69 -7.08 14.08 3.00
CA LEU A 69 -7.87 12.87 2.77
C LEU A 69 -7.70 12.38 1.33
N GLY A 70 -7.80 13.26 0.34
CA GLY A 70 -7.59 12.92 -1.07
C GLY A 70 -6.19 12.36 -1.36
N LEU A 71 -5.16 12.97 -0.76
CA LEU A 71 -3.77 12.49 -0.87
C LEU A 71 -3.62 11.10 -0.24
N MET A 72 -4.13 10.89 0.98
CA MET A 72 -4.07 9.60 1.66
C MET A 72 -4.82 8.51 0.89
N LEU A 73 -6.00 8.81 0.35
CA LEU A 73 -6.76 7.87 -0.48
C LEU A 73 -6.00 7.50 -1.76
N THR A 74 -5.35 8.48 -2.39
CA THR A 74 -4.54 8.25 -3.60
C THR A 74 -3.33 7.38 -3.27
N GLN A 75 -2.66 7.64 -2.15
CA GLN A 75 -1.53 6.84 -1.69
C GLN A 75 -1.95 5.41 -1.34
N ALA A 76 -3.05 5.24 -0.62
CA ALA A 76 -3.59 3.92 -0.29
C ALA A 76 -3.90 3.11 -1.56
N ARG A 77 -4.53 3.73 -2.57
CA ARG A 77 -4.79 3.08 -3.87
C ARG A 77 -3.52 2.77 -4.66
N ARG A 78 -2.44 3.55 -4.50
CA ARG A 78 -1.14 3.25 -5.13
C ARG A 78 -0.49 2.05 -4.44
N GLU A 79 -0.53 2.00 -3.12
CA GLU A 79 0.03 0.90 -2.34
C GLU A 79 -0.73 -0.41 -2.61
N GLN A 80 -2.06 -0.37 -2.65
CA GLN A 80 -2.86 -1.54 -3.00
C GLN A 80 -2.47 -2.11 -4.37
N ARG A 81 -2.37 -1.26 -5.41
CA ARG A 81 -1.93 -1.68 -6.75
C ARG A 81 -0.51 -2.24 -6.76
N ARG A 82 0.39 -1.67 -5.94
CA ARG A 82 1.75 -2.20 -5.78
C ARG A 82 1.73 -3.59 -5.16
N MET A 83 0.91 -3.82 -4.13
CA MET A 83 0.76 -5.14 -3.50
C MET A 83 0.18 -6.17 -4.47
N GLU A 84 -0.87 -5.82 -5.21
CA GLU A 84 -1.46 -6.70 -6.24
C GLU A 84 -0.43 -7.11 -7.31
N ARG A 85 0.41 -6.18 -7.76
CA ARG A 85 1.50 -6.48 -8.71
C ARG A 85 2.56 -7.41 -8.13
N ILE A 86 2.93 -7.24 -6.86
CA ILE A 86 3.87 -8.12 -6.17
C ILE A 86 3.30 -9.55 -6.15
N ASP A 87 2.04 -9.70 -5.75
CA ASP A 87 1.42 -11.02 -5.61
C ASP A 87 1.26 -11.71 -6.98
N ARG A 88 0.88 -10.94 -8.02
CA ARG A 88 0.83 -11.40 -9.41
C ARG A 88 2.21 -11.86 -9.92
N ALA A 89 3.24 -11.06 -9.72
CA ALA A 89 4.61 -11.41 -10.14
C ALA A 89 5.08 -12.70 -9.44
N LEU A 90 4.81 -12.85 -8.14
CA LEU A 90 5.15 -14.05 -7.39
C LEU A 90 4.39 -15.29 -7.90
N ALA A 91 3.10 -15.15 -8.21
CA ALA A 91 2.29 -16.23 -8.76
C ALA A 91 2.80 -16.73 -10.12
N LEU A 92 3.32 -15.81 -10.95
CA LEU A 92 3.93 -16.12 -12.25
C LEU A 92 5.38 -16.64 -12.17
N GLY A 93 5.90 -16.82 -10.95
CA GLY A 93 7.22 -17.41 -10.72
C GLY A 93 8.38 -16.41 -10.80
N ALA A 94 8.14 -15.11 -10.58
CA ALA A 94 9.21 -14.10 -10.48
C ALA A 94 10.33 -14.55 -9.54
N SER A 95 11.58 -14.39 -9.96
CA SER A 95 12.75 -14.71 -9.14
C SER A 95 12.95 -13.71 -7.99
N ILE A 96 13.73 -14.08 -6.97
CA ILE A 96 14.07 -13.16 -5.87
C ILE A 96 14.81 -11.93 -6.40
N GLU A 97 15.67 -12.09 -7.41
CA GLU A 97 16.37 -11.00 -8.10
C GLU A 97 15.39 -10.00 -8.74
N MET A 98 14.33 -10.50 -9.39
CA MET A 98 13.28 -9.63 -9.95
C MET A 98 12.54 -8.87 -8.85
N MET A 99 12.15 -9.57 -7.79
CA MET A 99 11.43 -8.93 -6.69
C MET A 99 12.25 -7.85 -6.00
N GLN A 100 13.55 -8.06 -5.85
CA GLN A 100 14.47 -7.06 -5.34
C GLN A 100 14.61 -5.87 -6.31
N ARG A 101 14.74 -6.13 -7.61
CA ARG A 101 14.96 -5.08 -8.62
C ARG A 101 13.73 -4.19 -8.85
N TYR A 102 12.53 -4.76 -8.96
CA TYR A 102 11.31 -4.00 -9.25
C TYR A 102 10.61 -3.48 -8.00
N PHE A 103 10.70 -4.20 -6.88
CA PHE A 103 9.94 -3.89 -5.67
C PHE A 103 10.80 -3.59 -4.44
N GLY A 104 12.12 -3.76 -4.50
CA GLY A 104 13.02 -3.54 -3.37
C GLY A 104 12.85 -4.57 -2.24
N LEU A 105 12.19 -5.70 -2.52
CA LEU A 105 11.91 -6.73 -1.51
C LEU A 105 13.13 -7.62 -1.27
N ASP A 106 13.34 -8.00 -0.02
CA ASP A 106 14.40 -8.92 0.35
C ASP A 106 14.00 -10.40 0.16
N SER A 107 14.98 -11.30 0.30
CA SER A 107 14.75 -12.75 0.13
C SER A 107 13.82 -13.34 1.19
N SER A 108 13.80 -12.79 2.41
CA SER A 108 12.94 -13.25 3.51
C SER A 108 11.49 -12.85 3.30
N GLU A 109 11.23 -11.62 2.85
CA GLU A 109 9.92 -11.07 2.50
C GLU A 109 9.32 -11.85 1.34
N VAL A 110 10.12 -12.10 0.29
CA VAL A 110 9.69 -12.91 -0.87
C VAL A 110 9.34 -14.33 -0.44
N SER A 111 10.18 -14.96 0.38
CA SER A 111 9.94 -16.31 0.88
C SER A 111 8.71 -16.37 1.79
N GLY A 112 8.52 -15.38 2.65
CA GLY A 112 7.35 -15.24 3.51
C GLY A 112 6.07 -15.11 2.71
N ARG A 113 6.03 -14.19 1.74
CA ARG A 113 4.87 -13.97 0.88
C ARG A 113 4.52 -15.20 0.04
N ARG A 114 5.52 -15.90 -0.50
CA ARG A 114 5.27 -17.16 -1.25
C ARG A 114 4.64 -18.24 -0.37
N ARG A 115 5.08 -18.38 0.89
CA ARG A 115 4.50 -19.34 1.84
C ARG A 115 3.05 -18.97 2.17
N LEU A 116 2.77 -17.69 2.43
CA LEU A 116 1.41 -17.21 2.73
C LEU A 116 0.47 -17.37 1.54
N GLY A 117 0.94 -17.09 0.32
CA GLY A 117 0.16 -17.23 -0.91
C GLY A 117 -0.01 -18.67 -1.40
N GLY A 118 0.49 -19.67 -0.68
CA GLY A 118 0.40 -21.08 -1.08
C GLY A 118 1.15 -21.41 -2.38
N ILE A 119 2.06 -20.54 -2.82
CA ILE A 119 2.82 -20.71 -4.06
C ILE A 119 3.84 -21.82 -3.81
N ARG A 120 3.48 -23.04 -4.21
CA ARG A 120 4.42 -24.17 -4.23
C ARG A 120 5.45 -23.85 -5.29
N THR A 121 6.69 -23.58 -4.86
CA THR A 121 7.84 -23.45 -5.76
C THR A 121 7.93 -24.72 -6.59
N ARG A 122 7.47 -24.67 -7.84
CA ARG A 122 7.64 -25.75 -8.81
C ARG A 122 9.14 -25.89 -9.02
N LYS A 123 9.74 -26.83 -8.28
CA LYS A 123 11.15 -27.24 -8.39
C LYS A 123 11.30 -27.97 -9.72
N GLY A 124 11.36 -27.22 -10.81
CA GLY A 124 11.64 -27.71 -12.14
C GLY A 124 12.33 -26.59 -12.90
N ARG A 125 13.36 -26.93 -13.68
CA ARG A 125 13.94 -25.99 -14.65
C ARG A 125 12.75 -25.46 -15.46
N SER A 126 12.51 -24.15 -15.43
CA SER A 126 11.62 -23.51 -16.40
C SER A 126 12.05 -24.05 -17.76
N SER A 127 11.14 -24.68 -18.51
CA SER A 127 11.51 -25.15 -19.84
C SER A 127 12.04 -23.94 -20.60
N ALA A 128 13.15 -24.12 -21.31
CA ALA A 128 13.59 -23.12 -22.26
C ALA A 128 12.39 -22.79 -23.16
N ALA A 129 12.18 -21.51 -23.45
CA ALA A 129 11.17 -21.14 -24.43
C ALA A 129 11.60 -21.76 -25.77
N ASP A 130 10.66 -22.40 -26.47
CA ASP A 130 10.94 -22.88 -27.83
C ASP A 130 11.20 -21.68 -28.75
N ALA A 131 12.01 -21.85 -29.80
CA ALA A 131 12.37 -20.76 -30.72
C ALA A 131 11.16 -20.04 -31.33
N GLU A 132 10.06 -20.75 -31.54
CA GLU A 132 8.79 -20.19 -32.00
C GLU A 132 8.16 -19.27 -30.94
N LEU A 133 8.22 -19.67 -29.67
CA LEU A 133 7.71 -18.89 -28.54
C LEU A 133 8.55 -17.65 -28.29
N GLU A 134 9.88 -17.75 -28.42
CA GLU A 134 10.77 -16.59 -28.35
C GLU A 134 10.45 -15.53 -29.41
N SER A 135 10.18 -15.96 -30.66
CA SER A 135 9.80 -15.05 -31.75
C SER A 135 8.48 -14.35 -31.48
N VAL A 136 7.48 -15.07 -30.96
CA VAL A 136 6.18 -14.49 -30.59
C VAL A 136 6.33 -13.48 -29.46
N LEU A 137 7.08 -13.82 -28.40
CA LEU A 137 7.35 -12.92 -27.27
C LEU A 137 8.09 -11.66 -27.71
N TRP A 138 9.08 -11.80 -28.60
CA TRP A 138 9.81 -10.67 -29.17
C TRP A 138 8.89 -9.71 -29.94
N SER A 139 8.02 -10.26 -30.80
CA SER A 139 7.07 -9.44 -31.57
C SER A 139 6.09 -8.67 -30.68
N GLN A 140 5.65 -9.29 -29.58
CA GLN A 140 4.78 -8.63 -28.60
C GLN A 140 5.52 -7.54 -27.83
N TRP A 141 6.80 -7.76 -27.50
CA TRP A 141 7.64 -6.79 -26.80
C TRP A 141 7.95 -5.56 -27.66
N GLN A 142 8.26 -5.76 -28.94
CA GLN A 142 8.48 -4.63 -29.85
C GLN A 142 7.21 -3.77 -30.02
N LYS A 143 6.02 -4.39 -29.98
CA LYS A 143 4.74 -3.67 -30.08
C LYS A 143 4.44 -2.82 -28.84
N SER A 144 4.91 -3.20 -27.64
CA SER A 144 4.64 -2.46 -26.41
C SER A 144 5.44 -1.15 -26.29
N ARG A 145 6.49 -0.94 -27.10
CA ARG A 145 7.33 0.28 -27.11
C ARG A 145 7.80 0.75 -25.72
N THR A 146 8.00 -0.18 -24.81
CA THR A 146 8.45 0.10 -23.44
C THR A 146 9.95 0.38 -23.45
N GLY A 147 10.35 1.62 -23.20
CA GLY A 147 11.72 2.10 -23.45
C GLY A 147 12.81 1.52 -22.52
N THR A 148 12.47 1.07 -21.31
CA THR A 148 13.44 0.49 -20.37
C THR A 148 12.91 -0.79 -19.73
N PRO A 149 13.69 -1.89 -19.69
CA PRO A 149 13.22 -3.15 -19.12
C PRO A 149 12.93 -3.05 -17.62
N ASP A 150 13.51 -2.06 -16.92
CA ASP A 150 13.39 -1.87 -15.48
C ASP A 150 12.17 -1.03 -15.06
N SER A 151 11.34 -0.58 -16.00
CA SER A 151 10.12 0.18 -15.64
C SER A 151 8.99 -0.74 -15.15
N VAL A 152 8.05 -0.16 -14.41
CA VAL A 152 6.88 -0.90 -13.91
C VAL A 152 5.94 -1.28 -15.06
N GLU A 153 5.87 -0.43 -16.09
CA GLU A 153 5.12 -0.68 -17.32
C GLU A 153 5.68 -1.90 -18.07
N SER A 154 7.01 -1.99 -18.16
CA SER A 154 7.70 -3.16 -18.73
C SER A 154 7.38 -4.44 -17.95
N LEU A 155 7.36 -4.37 -16.62
CA LEU A 155 6.97 -5.51 -15.79
C LEU A 155 5.53 -5.94 -16.05
N ASP A 156 4.58 -5.00 -16.17
CA ASP A 156 3.18 -5.31 -16.48
C ASP A 156 3.04 -6.02 -17.84
N VAL A 157 3.81 -5.60 -18.85
CA VAL A 157 3.88 -6.27 -20.17
C VAL A 157 4.46 -7.68 -20.06
N MET A 158 5.56 -7.85 -19.32
CA MET A 158 6.18 -9.17 -19.12
C MET A 158 5.25 -10.12 -18.35
N MET A 159 4.50 -9.62 -17.36
CA MET A 159 3.48 -10.40 -16.65
C MET A 159 2.35 -10.83 -17.58
N LEU A 160 1.88 -9.93 -18.46
CA LEU A 160 0.85 -10.26 -19.46
C LEU A 160 1.32 -11.33 -20.44
N MET A 161 2.57 -11.25 -20.91
CA MET A 161 3.18 -12.26 -21.78
C MET A 161 3.28 -13.62 -21.08
N ALA A 162 3.73 -13.62 -19.83
CA ALA A 162 3.85 -14.84 -19.02
C ALA A 162 2.50 -15.53 -18.83
N GLU A 163 1.45 -14.75 -18.56
CA GLU A 163 0.08 -15.27 -18.44
C GLU A 163 -0.48 -15.81 -19.75
N THR A 164 -0.29 -15.07 -20.84
CA THR A 164 -0.86 -15.40 -22.15
C THR A 164 -0.28 -16.71 -22.70
N HIS A 165 1.02 -16.92 -22.51
CA HIS A 165 1.74 -18.08 -23.04
C HIS A 165 1.98 -19.17 -22.01
N GLY A 166 1.51 -18.99 -20.77
CA GLY A 166 1.68 -19.96 -19.69
C GLY A 166 3.14 -20.22 -19.29
N VAL A 167 4.03 -19.26 -19.53
CA VAL A 167 5.47 -19.36 -19.24
C VAL A 167 5.84 -18.71 -17.91
N ASN A 168 6.97 -19.13 -17.34
CA ASN A 168 7.49 -18.50 -16.14
C ASN A 168 7.95 -17.06 -16.45
N LEU A 169 7.53 -16.11 -15.61
CA LEU A 169 7.90 -14.70 -15.72
C LEU A 169 9.42 -14.49 -15.72
N THR A 170 10.17 -15.33 -15.00
CA THR A 170 11.64 -15.27 -15.00
C THR A 170 12.22 -15.54 -16.39
N THR A 171 11.64 -16.45 -17.18
CA THR A 171 12.09 -16.77 -18.54
C THR A 171 11.87 -15.58 -19.47
N VAL A 172 10.67 -14.99 -19.44
CA VAL A 172 10.34 -13.78 -20.22
C VAL A 172 11.30 -12.64 -19.87
N TRP A 173 11.55 -12.42 -18.58
CA TRP A 173 12.46 -11.38 -18.13
C TRP A 173 13.91 -11.58 -18.60
N THR A 174 14.41 -12.82 -18.60
CA THR A 174 15.75 -13.12 -19.12
C THR A 174 15.87 -12.83 -20.62
N LEU A 175 14.85 -13.16 -21.41
CA LEU A 175 14.80 -12.87 -22.85
C LEU A 175 14.77 -11.37 -23.13
N VAL A 176 13.89 -10.64 -22.44
CA VAL A 176 13.77 -9.18 -22.56
C VAL A 176 15.09 -8.48 -22.21
N LYS A 177 15.75 -8.90 -21.12
CA LYS A 177 17.08 -8.37 -20.78
C LYS A 177 18.12 -8.63 -21.88
N ALA A 178 18.11 -9.82 -22.49
CA ALA A 178 19.04 -10.17 -23.56
C ALA A 178 18.79 -9.31 -24.81
N TRP A 179 17.53 -9.10 -25.19
CA TRP A 179 17.17 -8.27 -26.33
C TRP A 179 17.54 -6.80 -26.13
N CYS A 180 17.22 -6.22 -24.97
CA CYS A 180 17.61 -4.84 -24.66
C CYS A 180 19.14 -4.67 -24.58
N ALA A 181 19.89 -5.71 -24.21
CA ALA A 181 21.35 -5.68 -24.24
C ALA A 181 21.91 -5.76 -25.67
N ALA A 182 21.24 -6.49 -26.58
CA ALA A 182 21.60 -6.57 -27.98
C ALA A 182 21.34 -5.24 -28.72
N GLU A 183 20.17 -4.62 -28.53
CA GLU A 183 19.84 -3.31 -29.13
C GLU A 183 20.81 -2.21 -28.71
N LYS A 184 21.26 -2.20 -27.44
CA LYS A 184 22.26 -1.24 -26.96
C LYS A 184 23.63 -1.40 -27.63
N ARG A 185 23.98 -2.60 -28.10
CA ARG A 185 25.25 -2.87 -28.78
C ARG A 185 25.21 -2.47 -30.26
N GLU A 186 24.05 -2.47 -30.91
CA GLU A 186 23.92 -2.04 -32.32
C GLU A 186 23.91 -0.52 -32.49
N VAL A 187 23.63 0.23 -31.43
CA VAL A 187 23.58 1.71 -31.43
C VAL A 187 24.92 2.35 -31.04
N THR A 188 25.91 1.55 -30.61
CA THR A 188 27.27 2.00 -30.23
C THR A 188 28.26 1.68 -31.34
#